data_AF-A0AA46UFX2-F1
#
_entry.id   AF-A0AA46UFX2-F1
#
_cell.length_a   1.000
_cell.length_b   1.000
_cell.length_c   1.000
_cell.angle_alpha   90.00
_cell.angle_beta   90.00
_cell.angle_gamma   90.00
#
_symmetry.space_group_name_H-M   'P 1'
#
loop_
_entity.id
_entity.type
_entity.pdbx_description
1 polymer ?
#
loop_
_entity_poly.entity_id
_entity_poly.type
_entity_poly.pdbx_seq_one_letter_code
_entity_poly.pdbx_strand_id
1 'polypeptide(L)'
;MHSVNEFKEKPNLETAKKYLVAGNYFWNTGILVWSANTITECISKYKPSIVEEMDAIIASEVSEISKVREIFPNVEKVSVVYAVMEPVSCIKGWYGIYSSC
;
A
#
# COMPACT_ATOMS: atom_id res chain seq x y z
N MET A 1 13.96 -15.53 -5.46
CA MET A 1 13.31 -14.20 -5.41
C MET A 1 12.45 -14.08 -6.66
N HIS A 2 11.15 -13.88 -6.53
CA HIS A 2 10.21 -13.80 -7.67
C HIS A 2 9.65 -12.38 -7.76
N SER A 3 9.57 -11.83 -8.97
CA SER A 3 8.87 -10.56 -9.22
C SER A 3 7.37 -10.80 -9.31
N VAL A 4 6.59 -9.90 -8.72
CA VAL A 4 5.13 -9.90 -8.82
C VAL A 4 4.73 -9.07 -10.03
N ASN A 5 4.04 -9.68 -11.00
CA ASN A 5 3.61 -9.00 -12.22
C ASN A 5 2.26 -8.28 -12.08
N GLU A 6 1.40 -8.77 -11.17
CA GLU A 6 0.07 -8.24 -10.93
C GLU A 6 -0.30 -8.56 -9.47
N PHE A 7 -0.95 -7.62 -8.79
CA PHE A 7 -1.54 -7.83 -7.49
C PHE A 7 -3.03 -7.48 -7.55
N LYS A 8 -3.89 -8.38 -7.09
CA LYS A 8 -5.33 -8.15 -7.02
C LYS A 8 -5.92 -8.58 -5.69
N GLU A 9 -6.52 -7.63 -4.98
CA GLU A 9 -7.25 -7.86 -3.74
C GLU A 9 -8.70 -8.21 -4.05
N LYS A 10 -9.13 -9.39 -3.59
CA LYS A 10 -10.53 -9.85 -3.67
C LYS A 10 -11.10 -9.78 -5.10
N PRO A 11 -10.53 -10.55 -6.05
CA PRO A 11 -11.10 -10.65 -7.39
C PRO A 11 -12.53 -11.20 -7.36
N ASN A 12 -13.33 -10.88 -8.38
CA ASN A 12 -14.63 -11.51 -8.56
C ASN A 12 -14.46 -13.02 -8.86
N LEU A 13 -15.56 -13.79 -8.73
CA LEU A 13 -15.53 -15.24 -8.89
C LEU A 13 -15.00 -15.70 -10.25
N GLU A 14 -15.33 -14.99 -11.33
CA GLU A 14 -14.87 -15.35 -12.68
C GLU A 14 -13.36 -15.20 -12.79
N THR A 15 -12.81 -14.08 -12.31
CA THR A 15 -11.37 -13.82 -12.29
C THR A 15 -10.64 -14.79 -11.37
N ALA A 16 -11.19 -15.09 -10.18
CA ALA A 16 -10.60 -16.06 -9.26
C ALA A 16 -10.48 -17.47 -9.89
N LYS A 17 -11.48 -17.91 -10.65
CA LYS A 17 -11.42 -19.18 -11.39
C LYS A 17 -10.29 -19.19 -12.43
N LYS A 18 -10.10 -18.08 -13.15
CA LYS A 18 -8.99 -17.93 -14.11
C LYS A 18 -7.63 -18.05 -13.43
N TYR A 19 -7.48 -17.45 -12.25
CA TYR A 19 -6.23 -17.54 -11.46
C TYR A 19 -5.90 -18.98 -11.05
N LEU A 20 -6.91 -19.75 -10.62
CA LEU A 20 -6.73 -21.17 -10.26
C LEU A 20 -6.30 -22.02 -11.47
N VAL A 21 -6.92 -21.80 -12.64
CA VAL A 21 -6.58 -22.52 -13.87
C VAL A 21 -5.18 -22.16 -14.36
N ALA A 22 -4.77 -20.89 -14.24
CA ALA A 22 -3.45 -20.43 -14.66
C ALA A 22 -2.32 -21.01 -13.80
N GLY A 23 -2.59 -21.34 -12.53
CA GLY A 23 -1.65 -22.05 -11.65
C GLY A 23 -0.42 -21.24 -11.21
N ASN A 24 -0.35 -19.97 -11.59
CA ASN A 24 0.76 -19.05 -11.30
C ASN A 24 0.34 -17.84 -10.45
N TYR A 25 -0.85 -17.89 -9.85
CA TYR A 25 -1.33 -16.91 -8.86
C TYR A 25 -1.23 -17.50 -7.46
N PHE A 26 -0.89 -16.65 -6.49
CA PHE A 26 -0.72 -17.03 -5.09
C PHE A 26 -1.63 -16.19 -4.20
N TRP A 27 -2.05 -16.77 -3.08
CA TRP A 27 -2.82 -16.04 -2.07
C TRP A 27 -1.92 -15.05 -1.33
N ASN A 28 -2.35 -13.79 -1.25
CA ASN A 28 -1.73 -12.82 -0.36
C ASN A 28 -2.03 -13.20 1.10
N THR A 29 -1.00 -13.38 1.93
CA THR A 29 -1.14 -13.73 3.35
C THR A 29 -1.46 -12.53 4.23
N GLY A 30 -1.36 -11.31 3.69
CA GLY A 30 -1.55 -10.07 4.44
C GLY A 30 -0.32 -9.61 5.23
N ILE A 31 0.80 -10.35 5.15
CA ILE A 31 2.08 -9.97 5.76
C ILE A 31 2.87 -9.16 4.74
N LEU A 32 3.27 -7.95 5.12
CA LEU A 32 4.01 -7.02 4.28
C LEU A 32 5.25 -6.52 5.02
N VAL A 33 6.37 -6.41 4.30
CA VAL A 33 7.64 -5.90 4.82
C VAL A 33 8.25 -4.98 3.78
N TRP A 34 8.69 -3.79 4.21
CA TRP A 34 9.29 -2.75 3.37
C TRP A 34 10.17 -1.83 4.22
N SER A 35 11.02 -1.05 3.56
CA SER A 35 11.69 0.07 4.23
C SER A 35 10.70 1.21 4.50
N ALA A 36 10.94 1.98 5.56
CA ALA A 36 10.13 3.17 5.88
C ALA A 36 10.16 4.18 4.73
N ASN A 37 11.32 4.39 4.10
CA ASN A 37 11.46 5.31 2.97
C ASN A 37 10.60 4.86 1.79
N THR A 38 10.67 3.58 1.41
CA THR A 38 9.93 3.05 0.26
C THR A 38 8.41 3.18 0.45
N ILE A 39 7.89 2.88 1.65
CA ILE A 39 6.45 2.99 1.88
C ILE A 39 5.99 4.46 1.90
N THR A 40 6.77 5.37 2.50
CA THR A 40 6.45 6.80 2.51
C THR A 40 6.42 7.35 1.09
N GLU A 41 7.41 7.05 0.25
CA GLU A 41 7.42 7.45 -1.17
C GLU A 41 6.19 6.93 -1.94
N CYS A 42 5.81 5.67 -1.69
CA CYS A 42 4.62 5.10 -2.31
C CYS A 42 3.34 5.81 -1.84
N ILE A 43 3.18 6.06 -0.53
CA ILE A 43 2.01 6.77 -0.01
C ILE A 43 1.98 8.20 -0.55
N SER A 44 3.10 8.92 -0.60
CA SER A 44 3.17 10.26 -1.22
C SER A 44 2.71 10.25 -2.67
N LYS A 45 3.06 9.21 -3.42
CA LYS A 45 2.69 9.08 -4.84
C LYS A 45 1.22 8.73 -5.07
N TYR A 46 0.66 7.80 -4.31
CA TYR A 46 -0.68 7.25 -4.56
C TYR A 46 -1.78 7.81 -3.66
N LYS A 47 -1.39 8.35 -2.50
CA LYS A 47 -2.26 8.87 -1.45
C LYS A 47 -1.65 10.14 -0.81
N PRO A 48 -1.39 11.20 -1.61
CA PRO A 48 -0.76 12.42 -1.10
C PRO A 48 -1.52 13.05 0.08
N SER A 49 -2.85 12.98 0.09
CA SER A 49 -3.68 13.48 1.20
C SER A 49 -3.37 12.80 2.54
N ILE A 50 -2.99 11.51 2.55
CA ILE A 50 -2.59 10.81 3.77
C ILE A 50 -1.25 11.37 4.28
N VAL A 51 -0.33 11.74 3.38
CA VAL A 51 0.96 12.33 3.74
C VAL A 51 0.78 13.73 4.30
N GLU A 52 -0.10 14.54 3.72
CA GLU A 52 -0.42 15.88 4.23
C GLU A 52 -0.90 15.84 5.70
N GLU A 53 -1.75 14.88 6.03
CA GLU A 53 -2.22 14.67 7.41
C GLU A 53 -1.11 14.16 8.33
N MET A 54 -0.20 13.30 7.84
CA MET A 54 0.98 12.86 8.59
C MET A 54 1.95 14.01 8.87
N ASP A 55 2.21 14.85 7.88
CA ASP A 55 3.08 16.02 8.01
C ASP A 55 2.52 17.02 9.03
N ALA A 56 1.19 17.20 9.06
CA ALA A 56 0.52 18.02 10.06
C ALA A 56 0.65 17.47 11.49
N ILE A 57 0.74 16.15 11.67
CA ILE A 57 1.03 15.52 12.97
C ILE A 57 2.49 15.79 13.36
N ILE A 58 3.43 15.57 12.44
CA ILE A 58 4.87 15.72 12.68
C ILE A 58 5.25 17.17 13.00
N ALA A 59 4.61 18.14 12.34
CA ALA A 59 4.85 19.56 12.55
C ALA A 59 4.26 20.11 13.88
N SER A 60 3.52 19.30 14.63
CA SER A 60 2.84 19.77 15.84
C SER A 60 3.77 19.85 17.05
N GLU A 61 3.71 20.98 17.78
CA GLU A 61 4.37 21.12 19.09
C GLU A 61 3.59 20.43 20.23
N VAL A 62 2.37 19.97 19.95
CA VAL A 62 1.53 19.21 20.89
C VAL A 62 1.98 17.75 20.89
N SER A 63 1.74 17.03 22.00
CA SER A 63 1.97 15.57 22.05
C SER A 63 1.39 14.87 20.81
N GLU A 64 2.23 14.09 20.13
CA GLU A 64 1.90 13.34 18.91
C GLU A 64 0.60 12.55 19.07
N ILE A 65 0.38 11.91 20.23
CA ILE A 65 -0.81 11.09 20.49
C ILE A 65 -2.10 11.93 20.46
N SER A 66 -2.08 13.13 21.03
CA SER A 66 -3.24 14.01 21.03
C SER A 66 -3.55 14.51 19.62
N LYS A 67 -2.50 14.86 18.86
CA LYS A 67 -2.66 15.33 17.48
C LYS A 67 -3.11 14.22 16.54
N VAL A 68 -2.57 13.01 16.70
CA VAL A 68 -3.05 11.81 16.01
C VAL A 68 -4.54 11.59 16.27
N ARG A 69 -5.02 11.70 17.52
CA ARG A 69 -6.45 11.52 17.84
C ARG A 69 -7.35 12.57 17.18
N GLU A 70 -6.85 13.79 17.01
CA GLU A 70 -7.57 14.88 16.34
C GLU A 70 -7.65 14.66 14.83
N ILE A 71 -6.52 14.28 14.20
CA ILE A 71 -6.39 14.16 12.74
C ILE A 71 -6.92 12.83 12.20
N PHE A 72 -6.68 11.72 12.91
CA PHE A 72 -6.98 10.37 12.42
C PHE A 72 -8.43 10.17 11.92
N PRO A 73 -9.48 10.77 12.51
CA PRO A 73 -10.83 10.69 11.97
C PRO A 73 -11.00 11.25 10.54
N ASN A 74 -10.17 12.20 10.13
CA ASN A 74 -10.20 12.85 8.81
C ASN A 74 -9.37 12.11 7.76
N VAL A 75 -8.44 11.24 8.20
CA VAL A 75 -7.60 10.46 7.30
C VAL A 75 -8.44 9.49 6.48
N GLU A 76 -8.15 9.39 5.18
CA GLU A 76 -8.83 8.48 4.27
C GLU A 76 -8.82 7.04 4.81
N LYS A 77 -10.00 6.43 4.92
CA LYS A 77 -10.14 5.03 5.35
C LYS A 77 -9.92 4.10 4.17
N VAL A 78 -8.67 3.72 3.94
CA VAL A 78 -8.26 2.83 2.85
C VAL A 78 -7.26 1.79 3.35
N SER A 79 -7.35 0.56 2.82
CA SER A 79 -6.36 -0.47 3.14
C SER A 79 -5.06 -0.20 2.40
N VAL A 80 -3.92 -0.56 3.00
CA VAL A 80 -2.62 -0.44 2.33
C VAL A 80 -2.54 -1.22 1.02
N VAL A 81 -3.34 -2.26 0.89
CA VAL A 81 -3.43 -3.07 -0.33
C VAL A 81 -4.02 -2.25 -1.48
N TYR A 82 -5.13 -1.55 -1.27
CA TYR A 82 -5.72 -0.69 -2.30
C TYR A 82 -4.96 0.62 -2.47
N ALA A 83 -4.42 1.18 -1.39
CA ALA A 83 -3.69 2.43 -1.41
C ALA A 83 -2.33 2.33 -2.13
N VAL A 84 -1.64 1.19 -1.97
CA VAL A 84 -0.25 1.03 -2.42
C VAL A 84 -0.08 -0.21 -3.27
N MET A 85 -0.40 -1.41 -2.76
CA MET A 85 -0.02 -2.67 -3.41
C MET A 85 -0.62 -2.87 -4.81
N GLU A 86 -1.93 -2.64 -4.99
CA GLU A 86 -2.58 -2.73 -6.30
C GLU A 86 -1.99 -1.68 -7.29
N PRO A 87 -2.00 -0.36 -6.99
CA PRO A 87 -1.46 0.68 -7.88
C PRO A 87 -0.01 0.45 -8.31
N VAL A 88 0.82 -0.01 -7.38
CA VAL A 88 2.23 -0.30 -7.59
C VAL A 88 2.42 -1.46 -8.56
N SER A 89 1.67 -2.55 -8.39
CA SER A 89 1.77 -3.73 -9.24
C SER A 89 1.38 -3.49 -10.69
N CYS A 90 0.57 -2.45 -10.95
CA CYS A 90 0.16 -2.05 -12.30
C CYS A 90 1.26 -1.33 -13.09
N ILE A 91 2.38 -0.95 -12.46
CA ILE A 91 3.52 -0.30 -13.14
C ILE A 91 4.43 -1.36 -13.74
N LYS A 92 4.49 -1.40 -15.08
CA LYS A 92 5.46 -2.24 -15.82
C LYS A 92 6.90 -1.85 -15.44
N GLY A 93 7.67 -2.83 -14.98
CA GLY A 93 9.09 -2.64 -14.61
C GLY A 93 9.34 -2.27 -13.14
N TRP A 94 8.30 -2.24 -12.29
CA TRP A 94 8.46 -2.06 -10.86
C TRP A 94 8.75 -3.42 -10.20
N TYR A 95 9.99 -3.65 -9.76
CA TYR A 95 10.47 -4.96 -9.26
C TYR A 95 10.04 -5.26 -7.81
N GLY A 96 8.87 -4.80 -7.42
CA GLY A 96 8.37 -4.86 -6.05
C GLY A 96 9.03 -3.84 -5.11
N ILE A 97 8.58 -3.86 -3.86
CA ILE A 97 9.02 -3.01 -2.74
C ILE A 97 10.50 -3.26 -2.34
N TYR A 98 11.17 -4.12 -3.10
CA TYR A 98 12.55 -4.59 -2.90
C TYR A 98 13.54 -3.93 -3.86
N SER A 99 13.12 -3.05 -4.78
CA SER A 99 14.01 -2.47 -5.79
C SER A 99 14.83 -1.26 -5.31
N SER A 100 14.90 -1.01 -4.01
CA SER A 100 15.85 -0.11 -3.36
C SER A 100 16.50 -0.74 -2.13
N CYS A 101 16.97 -1.99 -2.29
CA CYS A 101 17.99 -2.58 -1.43
C CYS A 101 19.26 -2.85 -2.26
#